data_AF-Q21D88-F1
#
_entry.id   AF-Q21D88-F1
#
_cell.length_a   1.000
_cell.length_b   1.000
_cell.length_c   1.000
_cell.angle_alpha   90.00
_cell.angle_beta   90.00
_cell.angle_gamma   90.00
#
_symmetry.space_group_name_H-M   'P 1'
#
loop_
_entity.id
_entity.type
_entity.pdbx_description
1 polymer ?
#
loop_
_entity_poly.entity_id
_entity_poly.type
_entity_poly.pdbx_seq_one_letter_code
_entity_poly.pdbx_strand_id
1 'polypeptide(L)'
;MIDYFALDFAKAFALIRELTKVVGLAIGIGKKQEVRRVLRDLRSIYFFPDRTFALLDRMAKGETISLTDLERAEIGFANSEKNVFEAMESLEEFAHKNSTEVSIEALSGMRAIIGGKGGARLGIIEFFMEIEDQIRTGKYDANMGEISVRAETLKAFIVELNARIDDVDQHLLKLDQKD
;
A
#
# COMPACT_ATOMS: atom_id res chain seq x y z
N MET A 1 3.23 -21.39 -2.80
CA MET A 1 3.22 -20.08 -2.12
C MET A 1 3.40 -19.05 -3.22
N ILE A 2 2.35 -18.29 -3.55
CA ILE A 2 2.45 -17.22 -4.54
C ILE A 2 3.34 -16.14 -3.90
N ASP A 3 4.36 -15.68 -4.61
CA ASP A 3 5.20 -14.59 -4.12
C ASP A 3 4.46 -13.27 -4.29
N TYR A 4 3.65 -12.92 -3.29
CA TYR A 4 2.84 -11.71 -3.26
C TYR A 4 3.67 -10.42 -3.12
N PHE A 5 4.99 -10.52 -2.89
CA PHE A 5 5.89 -9.39 -2.62
C PHE A 5 6.74 -8.97 -3.82
N ALA A 6 6.58 -9.63 -4.97
CA ALA A 6 7.29 -9.28 -6.19
C ALA A 6 6.72 -8.00 -6.82
N LEU A 7 7.13 -6.84 -6.30
CA LEU A 7 6.94 -5.56 -6.98
C LEU A 7 8.10 -5.34 -7.95
N ASP A 8 7.81 -5.05 -9.22
CA ASP A 8 8.84 -4.59 -10.15
C ASP A 8 9.15 -3.10 -9.88
N PHE A 9 10.17 -2.87 -9.06
CA PHE A 9 10.55 -1.54 -8.58
C PHE A 9 10.92 -0.55 -9.69
N ALA A 10 11.42 -1.03 -10.83
CA ALA A 10 11.71 -0.17 -11.99
C ALA A 10 10.42 0.41 -12.60
N LYS A 11 9.31 -0.34 -12.55
CA LYS A 11 8.00 0.10 -13.04
C LYS A 11 7.32 1.10 -12.10
N ALA A 12 7.53 0.98 -10.78
CA ALA A 12 7.03 1.95 -9.81
C ALA A 12 7.69 3.34 -9.93
N PHE A 13 8.97 3.42 -10.30
CA PHE A 13 9.62 4.71 -10.56
C PHE A 13 9.22 5.34 -11.91
N ALA A 14 8.96 4.53 -12.93
CA ALA A 14 8.40 5.01 -14.19
C ALA A 14 7.02 5.67 -13.97
N LEU A 15 6.23 5.16 -13.03
CA LEU A 15 4.99 5.79 -12.58
C LEU A 15 5.20 7.23 -12.13
N ILE A 16 6.20 7.49 -11.29
CA ILE A 16 6.40 8.78 -10.60
C ILE A 16 6.67 9.89 -11.63
N ARG A 17 7.56 9.62 -12.59
CA ARG A 17 7.83 10.55 -13.70
C ARG A 17 6.61 10.84 -14.56
N GLU A 18 5.82 9.81 -14.84
CA GLU A 18 4.70 9.94 -15.76
C GLU A 18 3.43 10.46 -15.07
N LEU A 19 3.15 10.13 -13.80
CA LEU A 19 2.15 10.84 -12.98
C LEU A 19 2.51 12.31 -12.84
N THR A 20 3.79 12.67 -12.71
CA THR A 20 4.24 14.07 -12.75
C THR A 20 3.88 14.73 -14.09
N LYS A 21 3.98 14.00 -15.22
CA LYS A 21 3.56 14.47 -16.54
C LYS A 21 2.05 14.49 -16.72
N VAL A 22 1.30 13.54 -16.18
CA VAL A 22 -0.18 13.48 -16.24
C VAL A 22 -0.79 14.56 -15.37
N VAL A 23 -0.24 14.79 -14.18
CA VAL A 23 -0.60 15.95 -13.36
C VAL A 23 -0.18 17.23 -14.07
N GLY A 24 1.00 17.28 -14.69
CA GLY A 24 1.42 18.40 -15.55
C GLY A 24 0.49 18.66 -16.75
N LEU A 25 -0.01 17.60 -17.40
CA LEU A 25 -0.96 17.65 -18.52
C LEU A 25 -2.36 18.07 -18.03
N ALA A 26 -2.81 17.56 -16.90
CA ALA A 26 -4.13 17.86 -16.32
C ALA A 26 -4.21 19.29 -15.74
N ILE A 27 -3.09 19.86 -15.27
CA ILE A 27 -2.99 21.28 -14.89
C ILE A 27 -3.22 22.18 -16.12
N GLY A 28 -2.78 21.76 -17.32
CA GLY A 28 -2.98 22.51 -18.56
C GLY A 28 -4.41 22.50 -19.15
N ILE A 29 -5.30 21.59 -18.71
CA ILE A 29 -6.62 21.34 -19.35
C ILE A 29 -7.81 21.62 -18.41
N GLY A 30 -7.59 22.19 -17.21
CA GLY A 30 -8.67 22.46 -16.26
C GLY A 30 -9.20 21.24 -15.50
N LYS A 31 -8.48 20.09 -15.54
CA LYS A 31 -8.81 18.84 -14.83
C LYS A 31 -8.31 18.80 -13.38
N LYS A 32 -8.13 19.95 -12.72
CA LYS A 32 -7.57 20.06 -11.35
C LYS A 32 -8.31 19.22 -10.30
N GLN A 33 -9.64 19.04 -10.44
CA GLN A 33 -10.41 18.19 -9.53
C GLN A 33 -10.10 16.69 -9.68
N GLU A 34 -9.86 16.22 -10.90
CA GLU A 34 -9.48 14.82 -11.17
C GLU A 34 -8.10 14.50 -10.59
N VAL A 35 -7.15 15.42 -10.76
CA VAL A 35 -5.82 15.32 -10.14
C VAL A 35 -5.91 15.24 -8.62
N ARG A 36 -6.71 16.12 -7.98
CA ARG A 36 -6.91 16.11 -6.53
C ARG A 36 -7.58 14.82 -6.05
N ARG A 37 -8.44 14.22 -6.87
CA ARG A 37 -9.05 12.91 -6.58
C ARG A 37 -8.00 11.80 -6.64
N VAL A 38 -7.24 11.69 -7.73
CA VAL A 38 -6.14 10.72 -7.87
C VAL A 38 -5.14 10.84 -6.70
N LEU A 39 -4.79 12.07 -6.33
CA LEU A 39 -3.95 12.36 -5.17
C LEU A 39 -4.54 11.86 -3.86
N ARG A 40 -5.82 12.13 -3.62
CA ARG A 40 -6.52 11.65 -2.43
C ARG A 40 -6.57 10.12 -2.41
N ASP A 41 -6.82 9.48 -3.55
CA ASP A 41 -6.92 8.03 -3.64
C ASP A 41 -5.55 7.38 -3.42
N LEU A 42 -4.49 7.96 -4.00
CA LEU A 42 -3.10 7.61 -3.68
C LEU A 42 -2.81 7.79 -2.18
N ARG A 43 -3.33 8.84 -1.53
CA ARG A 43 -3.24 9.03 -0.07
C ARG A 43 -4.00 7.98 0.74
N SER A 44 -5.15 7.54 0.26
CA SER A 44 -5.96 6.51 0.92
C SER A 44 -5.32 5.13 0.84
N ILE A 45 -4.51 4.85 -0.18
CA ILE A 45 -3.77 3.57 -0.29
C ILE A 45 -2.47 3.55 0.52
N TYR A 46 -2.08 4.62 1.23
CA TYR A 46 -0.96 4.52 2.19
C TYR A 46 -1.28 3.49 3.27
N PHE A 47 -0.25 2.80 3.75
CA PHE A 47 -0.31 2.20 5.06
C PHE A 47 0.14 3.25 6.06
N PHE A 48 -0.80 3.86 6.78
CA PHE A 48 -0.43 4.67 7.92
C PHE A 48 0.23 3.77 8.98
N PRO A 49 1.13 4.31 9.83
CA PRO A 49 1.52 3.66 11.07
C PRO A 49 0.26 3.54 11.96
N ASP A 50 -0.50 2.49 11.70
CA ASP A 50 -1.72 2.11 12.40
C ASP A 50 -1.42 0.92 13.32
N ARG A 51 -2.47 0.36 13.91
CA ARG A 51 -2.33 -0.79 14.80
C ARG A 51 -1.76 -2.02 14.09
N THR A 52 -2.04 -2.18 12.81
CA THR A 52 -1.51 -3.26 11.97
C THR A 52 0.01 -3.14 11.86
N PHE A 53 0.50 -1.96 11.49
CA PHE A 53 1.93 -1.72 11.35
C PHE A 53 2.67 -1.81 12.69
N ALA A 54 2.09 -1.26 13.75
CA ALA A 54 2.66 -1.35 15.10
C ALA A 54 2.74 -2.81 15.59
N LEU A 55 1.73 -3.63 15.26
CA LEU A 55 1.73 -5.05 15.61
C LEU A 55 2.83 -5.81 14.86
N LEU A 56 2.98 -5.56 13.56
CA LEU A 56 4.06 -6.14 12.76
C LEU A 56 5.44 -5.75 13.30
N ASP A 57 5.64 -4.50 13.72
CA ASP A 57 6.91 -4.06 14.29
C ASP A 57 7.24 -4.75 15.62
N ARG A 58 6.24 -4.96 16.49
CA ARG A 58 6.39 -5.75 17.73
C ARG A 58 6.75 -7.21 17.44
N MET A 59 6.03 -7.84 16.52
CA MET A 59 6.32 -9.23 16.09
C MET A 59 7.72 -9.36 15.50
N ALA A 60 8.16 -8.40 14.68
CA ALA A 60 9.49 -8.39 14.09
C ALA A 60 10.61 -8.28 15.14
N LYS A 61 10.32 -7.65 16.29
CA LYS A 61 11.22 -7.56 17.45
C LYS A 61 11.18 -8.81 18.34
N GLY A 62 10.38 -9.81 18.00
CA GLY A 62 10.22 -11.05 18.77
C GLY A 62 9.37 -10.87 20.03
N GLU A 63 8.51 -9.86 20.09
CA GLU A 63 7.57 -9.71 21.20
C GLU A 63 6.46 -10.76 21.14
N THR A 64 6.11 -11.35 22.29
CA THR A 64 4.92 -12.19 22.39
C THR A 64 3.66 -11.35 22.22
N ILE A 65 2.78 -11.81 21.33
CA ILE A 65 1.53 -11.15 20.97
C ILE A 65 0.34 -11.94 21.52
N SER A 66 -0.65 -11.24 22.08
CA SER A 66 -1.90 -11.84 22.54
C SER A 66 -2.97 -11.86 21.43
N LEU A 67 -3.98 -12.72 21.57
CA LEU A 67 -5.17 -12.68 20.68
C LEU A 67 -5.83 -11.30 20.69
N THR A 68 -5.87 -10.62 21.84
CA THR A 68 -6.46 -9.27 21.94
C THR A 68 -5.65 -8.22 21.18
N ASP A 69 -4.32 -8.34 21.12
CA ASP A 69 -3.48 -7.47 20.29
C ASP A 69 -3.80 -7.69 18.80
N LEU A 70 -3.93 -8.95 18.38
CA LEU A 70 -4.25 -9.34 17.01
C LEU A 70 -5.63 -8.85 16.59
N GLU A 71 -6.68 -9.13 17.37
CA GLU A 71 -8.06 -8.70 17.12
C GLU A 71 -8.16 -7.18 16.96
N ARG A 72 -7.42 -6.41 17.79
CA ARG A 72 -7.41 -4.94 17.70
C ARG A 72 -6.74 -4.42 16.43
N ALA A 73 -5.72 -5.12 15.94
CA ALA A 73 -5.08 -4.79 14.68
C ALA A 73 -5.99 -5.16 13.50
N GLU A 74 -6.61 -6.34 13.51
CA GLU A 74 -7.56 -6.80 12.51
C GLU A 74 -8.75 -5.87 12.35
N ILE A 75 -9.36 -5.41 13.45
CA ILE A 75 -10.47 -4.46 13.40
C ILE A 75 -10.03 -3.14 12.74
N GLY A 76 -8.84 -2.64 13.09
CA GLY A 76 -8.29 -1.44 12.47
C GLY A 76 -8.05 -1.63 10.97
N PHE A 77 -7.45 -2.76 10.61
CA PHE A 77 -7.18 -3.15 9.25
C PHE A 77 -8.46 -3.28 8.42
N ALA A 78 -9.49 -3.96 8.94
CA ALA A 78 -10.78 -4.16 8.31
C ALA A 78 -11.54 -2.83 8.12
N ASN A 79 -11.49 -1.93 9.11
CA ASN A 79 -12.10 -0.61 8.99
C ASN A 79 -11.46 0.25 7.88
N SER A 80 -10.19 -0.02 7.54
CA SER A 80 -9.51 0.65 6.43
C SER A 80 -9.80 0.03 5.05
N GLU A 81 -10.28 -1.22 4.99
CA GLU A 81 -10.51 -1.97 3.74
C GLU A 81 -11.34 -1.18 2.75
N LYS A 82 -12.50 -0.68 3.21
CA LYS A 82 -13.48 -0.03 2.34
C LYS A 82 -12.87 1.18 1.63
N ASN A 83 -12.23 2.07 2.38
CA ASN A 83 -11.64 3.29 1.81
C ASN A 83 -10.47 2.98 0.86
N VAL A 84 -9.68 1.95 1.18
CA VAL A 84 -8.57 1.52 0.33
C VAL A 84 -9.09 0.90 -0.97
N PHE A 85 -10.14 0.07 -0.89
CA PHE A 85 -10.75 -0.56 -2.04
C PHE A 85 -11.39 0.47 -2.98
N GLU A 86 -12.17 1.40 -2.43
CA GLU A 86 -12.76 2.51 -3.20
C GLU A 86 -11.69 3.37 -3.89
N ALA A 87 -10.55 3.62 -3.21
CA ALA A 87 -9.43 4.32 -3.80
C ALA A 87 -8.75 3.52 -4.93
N MET A 88 -8.58 2.21 -4.75
CA MET A 88 -8.03 1.33 -5.79
C MET A 88 -8.94 1.30 -7.02
N GLU A 89 -10.25 1.10 -6.86
CA GLU A 89 -11.22 1.13 -7.97
C GLU A 89 -11.20 2.49 -8.69
N SER A 90 -11.17 3.59 -7.93
CA SER A 90 -11.10 4.93 -8.49
C SER A 90 -9.84 5.16 -9.34
N LEU A 91 -8.68 4.64 -8.91
CA LEU A 91 -7.43 4.71 -9.66
C LEU A 91 -7.47 3.79 -10.89
N GLU A 92 -8.08 2.61 -10.82
CA GLU A 92 -8.28 1.74 -11.99
C GLU A 92 -9.19 2.39 -13.03
N GLU A 93 -10.29 3.00 -12.61
CA GLU A 93 -11.16 3.77 -13.49
C GLU A 93 -10.42 4.92 -14.17
N PHE A 94 -9.61 5.66 -13.42
CA PHE A 94 -8.80 6.75 -13.96
C PHE A 94 -7.83 6.23 -15.03
N ALA A 95 -7.13 5.13 -14.74
CA ALA A 95 -6.22 4.50 -15.68
C ALA A 95 -6.93 4.02 -16.96
N HIS A 96 -8.15 3.49 -16.82
CA HIS A 96 -8.94 3.03 -17.96
C HIS A 96 -9.40 4.21 -18.83
N LYS A 97 -10.01 5.23 -18.21
CA LYS A 97 -10.58 6.42 -18.88
C LYS A 97 -9.53 7.25 -19.61
N ASN A 98 -8.31 7.33 -19.09
CA ASN A 98 -7.25 8.17 -19.64
C ASN A 98 -6.16 7.35 -20.37
N SER A 99 -6.47 6.12 -20.78
CA SER A 99 -5.49 5.20 -21.38
C SER A 99 -4.85 5.69 -22.70
N THR A 100 -5.46 6.67 -23.36
CA THR A 100 -4.95 7.32 -24.59
C THR A 100 -4.22 8.65 -24.33
N GLU A 101 -4.42 9.24 -23.15
CA GLU A 101 -3.84 10.52 -22.73
C GLU A 101 -2.61 10.33 -21.80
N VAL A 102 -2.49 9.15 -21.22
CA VAL A 102 -1.45 8.76 -20.27
C VAL A 102 -0.52 7.73 -20.91
N SER A 103 0.79 7.84 -20.69
CA SER A 103 1.76 6.86 -21.20
C SER A 103 1.52 5.45 -20.64
N ILE A 104 1.88 4.43 -21.43
CA ILE A 104 1.78 3.03 -21.03
C ILE A 104 2.60 2.78 -19.75
N GLU A 105 3.73 3.46 -19.59
CA GLU A 105 4.57 3.41 -18.41
C GLU A 105 3.87 3.94 -17.14
N ALA A 106 3.15 5.06 -17.21
CA ALA A 106 2.34 5.54 -16.08
C ALA A 106 1.21 4.55 -15.76
N LEU A 107 0.48 4.08 -16.76
CA LEU A 107 -0.60 3.12 -16.54
C LEU A 107 -0.07 1.82 -15.91
N SER A 108 1.07 1.33 -16.39
CA SER A 108 1.73 0.15 -15.84
C SER A 108 2.20 0.37 -14.41
N GLY A 109 2.74 1.55 -14.11
CA GLY A 109 3.14 1.91 -12.76
C GLY A 109 1.96 2.01 -11.79
N MET A 110 0.83 2.59 -12.22
CA MET A 110 -0.37 2.71 -11.41
C MET A 110 -0.88 1.33 -11.03
N ARG A 111 -0.98 0.45 -12.02
CA ARG A 111 -1.36 -0.96 -11.81
C ARG A 111 -0.37 -1.68 -10.89
N ALA A 112 0.92 -1.36 -10.95
CA ALA A 112 1.91 -1.93 -10.04
C ALA A 112 1.69 -1.47 -8.59
N ILE A 113 1.38 -0.20 -8.34
CA ILE A 113 1.04 0.28 -6.99
C ILE A 113 -0.26 -0.34 -6.48
N ILE A 114 -1.30 -0.36 -7.31
CA ILE A 114 -2.60 -0.97 -6.98
C ILE A 114 -2.41 -2.46 -6.65
N GLY A 115 -1.74 -3.20 -7.52
CA GLY A 115 -1.41 -4.61 -7.31
C GLY A 115 -0.53 -4.83 -6.07
N GLY A 116 0.47 -3.98 -5.84
CA GLY A 116 1.32 -4.03 -4.65
C GLY A 116 0.56 -3.81 -3.36
N LYS A 117 -0.37 -2.84 -3.33
CA LYS A 117 -1.25 -2.60 -2.18
C LYS A 117 -2.17 -3.80 -1.94
N GLY A 118 -2.78 -4.35 -2.98
CA GLY A 118 -3.59 -5.56 -2.90
C GLY A 118 -2.81 -6.76 -2.35
N GLY A 119 -1.60 -6.97 -2.87
CA GLY A 119 -0.68 -8.03 -2.40
C GLY A 119 -0.27 -7.85 -0.94
N ALA A 120 0.11 -6.63 -0.52
CA ALA A 120 0.43 -6.34 0.88
C ALA A 120 -0.74 -6.69 1.81
N ARG A 121 -1.95 -6.27 1.44
CA ARG A 121 -3.14 -6.49 2.26
C ARG A 121 -3.49 -7.97 2.38
N LEU A 122 -3.44 -8.71 1.27
CA LEU A 122 -3.64 -10.15 1.30
C LEU A 122 -2.59 -10.84 2.17
N GLY A 123 -1.31 -10.47 2.02
CA GLY A 123 -0.23 -11.03 2.84
C GLY A 123 -0.40 -10.76 4.33
N ILE A 124 -0.91 -9.59 4.72
CA ILE A 124 -1.25 -9.27 6.12
C ILE A 124 -2.38 -10.16 6.62
N ILE A 125 -3.46 -10.32 5.86
CA ILE A 125 -4.61 -11.17 6.25
C ILE A 125 -4.14 -12.61 6.45
N GLU A 126 -3.42 -13.16 5.48
CA GLU A 126 -2.90 -14.54 5.55
C GLU A 126 -1.97 -14.71 6.75
N PHE A 127 -1.10 -13.74 7.01
CA PHE A 127 -0.20 -13.77 8.15
C PHE A 127 -0.98 -13.69 9.48
N PHE A 128 -1.97 -12.82 9.60
CA PHE A 128 -2.76 -12.69 10.83
C PHE A 128 -3.57 -13.96 11.14
N MET A 129 -4.19 -14.57 10.13
CA MET A 129 -4.87 -15.86 10.29
C MET A 129 -3.92 -16.95 10.81
N GLU A 130 -2.69 -16.98 10.29
CA GLU A 130 -1.68 -17.92 10.76
C GLU A 130 -1.24 -17.63 12.19
N ILE A 131 -1.00 -16.36 12.54
CA ILE A 131 -0.67 -15.97 13.91
C ILE A 131 -1.79 -16.37 14.88
N GLU A 132 -3.05 -16.18 14.49
CA GLU A 132 -4.19 -16.60 15.30
C GLU A 132 -4.14 -18.11 15.60
N ASP A 133 -3.92 -18.94 14.58
CA ASP A 133 -3.79 -20.40 14.75
C ASP A 133 -2.60 -20.75 15.65
N GLN A 134 -1.46 -20.10 15.47
CA GLN A 134 -0.28 -20.35 16.28
C GLN A 134 -0.47 -19.97 17.75
N ILE A 135 -1.20 -18.89 18.04
CA ILE A 135 -1.56 -18.53 19.42
C ILE A 135 -2.54 -19.56 20.00
N ARG A 136 -3.60 -19.92 19.24
CA ARG A 136 -4.62 -20.87 19.69
C ARG A 136 -4.09 -22.28 19.93
N THR A 137 -3.09 -22.70 19.17
CA THR A 137 -2.44 -24.01 19.28
C THR A 137 -1.24 -24.03 20.23
N GLY A 138 -0.88 -22.88 20.82
CA GLY A 138 0.26 -22.76 21.73
C GLY A 138 1.63 -22.90 21.06
N LYS A 139 1.71 -22.67 19.74
CA LYS A 139 2.94 -22.78 18.94
C LYS A 139 3.66 -21.45 18.70
N TYR A 140 3.04 -20.33 19.07
CA TYR A 140 3.57 -18.99 18.81
C TYR A 140 5.03 -18.83 19.27
N ASP A 141 5.33 -19.10 20.54
CA ASP A 141 6.68 -18.92 21.08
C ASP A 141 7.70 -19.88 20.46
N ALA A 142 7.27 -21.09 20.09
CA ALA A 142 8.15 -22.07 19.44
C ALA A 142 8.57 -21.64 18.02
N ASN A 143 7.72 -20.86 17.35
CA ASN A 143 7.93 -20.38 15.98
C ASN A 143 8.32 -18.90 15.91
N MET A 144 8.63 -18.27 17.06
CA MET A 144 8.90 -16.82 17.16
C MET A 144 9.93 -16.33 16.13
N GLY A 145 10.97 -17.12 15.86
CA GLY A 145 12.00 -16.76 14.88
C GLY A 145 11.44 -16.61 13.45
N GLU A 146 10.57 -17.53 13.03
CA GLU A 146 9.92 -17.47 11.71
C GLU A 146 8.91 -16.33 11.63
N ILE A 147 8.11 -16.17 12.70
CA ILE A 147 7.16 -15.07 12.85
C ILE A 147 7.87 -13.71 12.71
N SER A 148 9.00 -13.55 13.40
CA SER A 148 9.77 -12.30 13.39
C SER A 148 10.29 -11.96 12.00
N VAL A 149 10.84 -12.96 11.28
CA VAL A 149 11.36 -12.78 9.91
C VAL A 149 10.24 -12.39 8.93
N ARG A 150 9.07 -13.03 9.05
CA ARG A 150 7.93 -12.73 8.17
C ARG A 150 7.31 -11.37 8.48
N ALA A 151 7.18 -11.03 9.76
CA ALA A 151 6.73 -9.70 10.18
C ALA A 151 7.69 -8.60 9.67
N GLU A 152 9.01 -8.82 9.73
CA GLU A 152 9.99 -7.87 9.19
C GLU A 152 9.89 -7.75 7.66
N THR A 153 9.67 -8.87 6.95
CA THR A 153 9.47 -8.87 5.49
C THR A 153 8.23 -8.07 5.08
N LEU A 154 7.10 -8.31 5.75
CA LEU A 154 5.85 -7.55 5.54
C LEU A 154 6.06 -6.06 5.86
N LYS A 155 6.74 -5.75 6.97
CA LYS A 155 7.03 -4.38 7.38
C LYS A 155 7.89 -3.66 6.34
N ALA A 156 8.97 -4.29 5.87
CA ALA A 156 9.85 -3.73 4.86
C ALA A 156 9.09 -3.44 3.56
N PHE A 157 8.23 -4.37 3.12
CA PHE A 157 7.39 -4.17 1.95
C PHE A 157 6.44 -2.98 2.10
N ILE A 158 5.79 -2.85 3.26
CA ILE A 158 4.90 -1.73 3.57
C ILE A 158 5.68 -0.40 3.60
N VAL A 159 6.84 -0.36 4.24
CA VAL A 159 7.70 0.83 4.31
C VAL A 159 8.12 1.26 2.92
N GLU A 160 8.53 0.32 2.07
CA GLU A 160 8.88 0.63 0.69
C GLU A 160 7.67 1.15 -0.10
N LEU A 161 6.52 0.47 -0.02
CA LEU A 161 5.29 0.92 -0.68
C LEU A 161 4.92 2.34 -0.25
N ASN A 162 4.96 2.64 1.05
CA ASN A 162 4.71 3.98 1.59
C ASN A 162 5.69 5.02 1.07
N ALA A 163 7.00 4.72 1.05
CA ALA A 163 8.01 5.63 0.55
C ALA A 163 7.79 5.96 -0.94
N ARG A 164 7.33 4.99 -1.74
CA ARG A 164 6.98 5.22 -3.15
C ARG A 164 5.77 6.13 -3.30
N ILE A 165 4.74 5.92 -2.50
CA ILE A 165 3.55 6.76 -2.56
C ILE A 165 3.87 8.18 -2.02
N ASP A 166 4.72 8.31 -0.98
CA ASP A 166 5.19 9.60 -0.46
C ASP A 166 6.00 10.39 -1.49
N ASP A 167 6.90 9.72 -2.22
CA ASP A 167 7.64 10.38 -3.30
C ASP A 167 6.70 10.91 -4.41
N VAL A 168 5.63 10.16 -4.73
CA VAL A 168 4.55 10.65 -5.62
C VAL A 168 3.89 11.90 -5.01
N ASP A 169 3.47 11.84 -3.75
CA ASP A 169 2.75 12.94 -3.11
C ASP A 169 3.59 14.23 -3.00
N GLN A 170 4.86 14.10 -2.60
CA GLN A 170 5.81 15.22 -2.50
C GLN A 170 6.12 15.86 -3.87
N HIS A 171 6.26 15.06 -4.93
CA HIS A 171 6.44 15.59 -6.28
C HIS A 171 5.22 16.38 -6.76
N LEU A 172 4.02 15.91 -6.42
CA LEU A 172 2.77 16.54 -6.84
C LEU A 172 2.42 17.79 -6.02
N LEU A 173 2.72 17.82 -4.72
CA LEU A 173 2.62 19.03 -3.89
C LEU A 173 3.47 20.19 -4.44
N LYS A 174 4.66 19.90 -4.97
CA LYS A 174 5.53 20.90 -5.61
C LYS A 174 4.95 21.47 -6.90
N LEU A 175 4.05 20.75 -7.58
CA LEU A 175 3.35 21.25 -8.77
C LEU A 175 2.16 22.15 -8.39
N ASP A 176 1.40 21.81 -7.35
CA ASP A 176 0.26 22.60 -6.86
C ASP A 176 0.68 23.95 -6.25
N GLN A 177 1.94 24.09 -5.83
CA GLN A 177 2.53 25.35 -5.31
C GLN A 177 3.14 26.26 -6.38
N LYS A 178 3.23 25.81 -7.63
CA LYS A 178 3.80 26.58 -8.76
C LYS A 178 2.76 27.32 -9.60
N ASP A 179 1.47 27.17 -9.26
CA ASP A 179 0.35 27.99 -9.74
C ASP A 179 -0.02 29.06 -8.71
#